data_AF-A0A432G2R6-F1
#
_entry.id   AF-A0A432G2R6-F1
#
_cell.length_a   1.000
_cell.length_b   1.000
_cell.length_c   1.000
_cell.angle_alpha   90.00
_cell.angle_beta   90.00
_cell.angle_gamma   90.00
#
_symmetry.space_group_name_H-M   'P 1'
#
loop_
_entity.id
_entity.type
_entity.pdbx_description
1 polymer ?
#
loop_
_entity_poly.entity_id
_entity_poly.type
_entity_poly.pdbx_seq_one_letter_code
_entity_poly.pdbx_strand_id
1 'polypeptide(L)'
;MTPLLRILPESAANAWQTHEWHSEIADFRLPEKELLAVPNAILTPGRHLGPEEAEGGIYDAQGRYIESARHLRRRRNLTAPTPQQLNPSSTLPRLRGRYLYLGWFFNHYGHFILESFSRCWALEESGSVDGYLFHLHAPRPEARRDYLGFFSLLGLPLHRLHFVMEPVSVDELLVPSQQAVLARGMSPEVLE
;
A
#
# COMPACT_ATOMS: atom_id res chain seq x y z
N MET A 1 -41.37 -4.69 4.21
CA MET A 1 -41.10 -3.35 4.77
C MET A 1 -39.89 -2.79 4.04
N THR A 2 -40.07 -1.79 3.20
CA THR A 2 -38.97 -1.12 2.49
C THR A 2 -38.31 -0.16 3.48
N PRO A 3 -37.01 -0.26 3.79
CA PRO A 3 -36.38 0.74 4.63
C PRO A 3 -36.42 2.08 3.88
N LEU A 4 -37.16 3.05 4.43
CA LEU A 4 -37.14 4.43 3.98
C LEU A 4 -35.76 4.98 4.34
N LEU A 5 -34.85 4.98 3.36
CA LEU A 5 -33.57 5.68 3.47
C LEU A 5 -33.88 7.17 3.60
N ARG A 6 -33.78 7.71 4.82
CA ARG A 6 -34.02 9.13 5.09
C ARG A 6 -32.71 9.87 4.92
N ILE A 7 -32.48 10.44 3.74
CA ILE A 7 -31.37 11.37 3.52
C ILE A 7 -31.74 12.66 4.27
N LEU A 8 -30.91 13.05 5.24
CA LEU A 8 -31.13 14.27 6.01
C LEU A 8 -30.92 15.51 5.12
N PRO A 9 -31.63 16.62 5.37
CA PRO A 9 -31.48 17.85 4.61
C PRO A 9 -30.05 18.43 4.74
N GLU A 10 -29.59 19.20 3.76
CA GLU A 10 -28.25 19.84 3.73
C GLU A 10 -27.89 20.60 5.01
N SER A 11 -28.89 21.17 5.70
CA SER A 11 -28.68 21.86 6.99
C SER A 11 -28.19 20.93 8.13
N ALA A 12 -28.36 19.61 8.00
CA ALA A 12 -27.79 18.60 8.88
C ALA A 12 -26.32 18.26 8.55
N ALA A 13 -25.81 18.69 7.40
CA ALA A 13 -24.40 18.52 7.02
C ALA A 13 -23.44 19.34 7.88
N ASN A 14 -23.93 20.43 8.48
CA ASN A 14 -23.15 21.37 9.30
C ASN A 14 -22.50 20.71 10.53
N ALA A 15 -23.12 19.65 11.10
CA ALA A 15 -22.58 18.97 12.27
C ALA A 15 -21.32 18.16 11.96
N TRP A 16 -21.21 17.63 10.73
CA TRP A 16 -20.02 16.90 10.30
C TRP A 16 -18.92 17.90 9.96
N GLN A 17 -19.20 18.93 9.17
CA GLN A 17 -18.21 19.92 8.72
C GLN A 17 -17.52 20.71 9.84
N THR A 18 -18.18 20.90 10.98
CA THR A 18 -17.65 21.65 12.13
C THR A 18 -16.93 20.78 13.16
N HIS A 19 -16.91 19.46 12.97
CA HIS A 19 -16.18 18.54 13.84
C HIS A 19 -14.68 18.72 13.63
N GLU A 20 -13.90 18.88 14.72
CA GLU A 20 -12.45 19.13 14.71
C GLU A 20 -11.66 18.15 13.82
N TRP A 21 -12.19 16.95 13.58
CA TRP A 21 -11.64 15.97 12.64
C TRP A 21 -11.52 16.47 11.18
N HIS A 22 -12.30 17.47 10.75
CA HIS A 22 -12.30 17.96 9.36
C HIS A 22 -11.28 19.07 9.10
N SER A 23 -11.04 20.00 10.03
CA SER A 23 -9.97 20.99 9.88
C SER A 23 -8.60 20.30 9.73
N GLU A 24 -8.45 19.17 10.41
CA GLU A 24 -7.26 18.32 10.37
C GLU A 24 -7.06 17.49 9.09
N ILE A 25 -8.12 17.27 8.30
CA ILE A 25 -8.02 16.63 6.99
C ILE A 25 -7.47 17.62 5.96
N ALA A 26 -7.79 18.92 6.10
CA ALA A 26 -7.39 19.95 5.14
C ALA A 26 -5.86 20.17 5.08
N ASP A 27 -5.15 19.98 6.19
CA ASP A 27 -3.70 20.23 6.26
C ASP A 27 -2.84 19.02 5.86
N PHE A 28 -3.43 17.82 5.79
CA PHE A 28 -2.68 16.62 5.42
C PHE A 28 -2.44 16.59 3.92
N ARG A 29 -1.18 16.73 3.52
CA ARG A 29 -0.77 16.55 2.13
C ARG A 29 -0.55 15.07 1.84
N LEU A 30 -1.33 14.54 0.90
CA LEU A 30 -1.04 13.24 0.31
C LEU A 30 0.34 13.26 -0.35
N PRO A 31 1.03 12.11 -0.42
CA PRO A 31 2.21 11.98 -1.27
C PRO A 31 1.88 12.43 -2.70
N GLU A 32 2.82 13.13 -3.35
CA GLU A 32 2.70 13.39 -4.79
C GLU A 32 2.56 12.07 -5.55
N LYS A 33 1.76 12.04 -6.61
CA LYS A 33 1.59 10.87 -7.46
C LYS A 33 2.89 10.63 -8.22
N GLU A 34 3.58 9.55 -7.88
CA GLU A 34 4.86 9.17 -8.48
C GLU A 34 4.95 7.66 -8.66
N LEU A 35 5.61 7.24 -9.73
CA LEU A 35 5.95 5.85 -10.01
C LEU A 35 7.47 5.73 -10.15
N LEU A 36 8.14 5.34 -9.08
CA LEU A 36 9.60 5.24 -9.06
C LEU A 36 10.05 3.89 -9.62
N ALA A 37 10.95 3.89 -10.60
CA ALA A 37 11.67 2.69 -11.02
C ALA A 37 12.96 2.54 -10.21
N VAL A 38 13.05 1.46 -9.43
CA VAL A 38 14.17 1.19 -8.53
C VAL A 38 14.94 -0.04 -9.04
N PRO A 39 16.11 0.14 -9.67
CA PRO A 39 16.93 -0.98 -10.14
C PRO A 39 17.61 -1.68 -8.97
N ASN A 40 17.69 -3.02 -9.05
CA ASN A 40 18.26 -3.89 -8.02
C ASN A 40 17.69 -3.60 -6.63
N ALA A 41 16.37 -3.38 -6.55
CA ALA A 41 15.69 -3.09 -5.31
C ALA A 41 15.78 -4.27 -4.33
N ILE A 42 15.90 -3.98 -3.04
CA ILE A 42 15.89 -4.96 -1.97
C ILE A 42 14.64 -4.75 -1.13
N LEU A 43 13.88 -5.81 -0.88
CA LEU A 43 12.72 -5.79 0.00
C LEU A 43 13.02 -6.62 1.25
N THR A 44 12.68 -6.09 2.42
CA THR A 44 12.71 -6.84 3.70
C THR A 44 11.29 -7.23 4.09
N PRO A 45 11.09 -8.37 4.79
CA PRO A 45 9.75 -8.83 5.10
C PRO A 45 8.99 -7.87 6.01
N GLY A 46 7.68 -7.77 5.75
CA GLY A 46 6.77 -7.03 6.61
C GLY A 46 6.58 -7.76 7.94
N ARG A 47 6.69 -7.03 9.05
CA ARG A 47 6.46 -7.55 10.41
C ARG A 47 5.58 -6.58 11.18
N HIS A 48 4.52 -7.11 11.75
CA HIS A 48 3.58 -6.38 12.59
C HIS A 48 4.19 -6.23 13.99
N LEU A 49 4.39 -4.98 14.44
CA LEU A 49 4.94 -4.66 15.77
C LEU A 49 3.86 -4.20 16.75
N GLY A 50 2.78 -3.59 16.24
CA GLY A 50 1.63 -3.17 17.03
C GLY A 50 0.49 -2.62 16.16
N PRO A 51 -0.68 -2.25 16.73
CA PRO A 51 -1.89 -1.89 15.98
C PRO A 51 -1.71 -0.83 14.87
N GLU A 52 -0.74 0.08 15.03
CA GLU A 52 -0.38 1.12 14.07
C GLU A 52 1.13 1.16 13.82
N GLU A 53 1.80 0.02 13.93
CA GLU A 53 3.25 -0.07 13.82
C GLU A 53 3.68 -1.37 13.14
N ALA A 54 4.54 -1.26 12.14
CA ALA A 54 5.13 -2.37 11.42
C ALA A 54 6.55 -2.00 10.97
N GLU A 55 7.37 -3.01 10.68
CA GLU A 55 8.66 -2.84 9.99
C GLU A 55 8.65 -3.63 8.69
N GLY A 56 9.44 -3.21 7.71
CA GLY A 56 9.49 -3.84 6.39
C GLY A 56 9.64 -2.75 5.33
N GLY A 57 10.70 -2.83 4.55
CA GLY A 57 11.14 -1.72 3.73
C GLY A 57 11.55 -2.16 2.34
N ILE A 58 11.52 -1.18 1.44
CA ILE A 58 12.11 -1.27 0.11
C ILE A 58 13.34 -0.37 0.14
N TYR A 59 14.44 -0.87 -0.39
CA TYR A 59 15.73 -0.21 -0.43
C TYR A 59 16.28 -0.21 -1.84
N ASP A 60 17.08 0.80 -2.18
CA ASP A 60 17.87 0.77 -3.41
C ASP A 60 19.06 -0.21 -3.30
N ALA A 61 19.83 -0.31 -4.38
CA ALA A 61 21.02 -1.17 -4.45
C ALA A 61 22.12 -0.79 -3.44
N GLN A 62 22.10 0.43 -2.90
CA GLN A 62 23.01 0.91 -1.87
C GLN A 62 22.45 0.70 -0.45
N GLY A 63 21.27 0.09 -0.33
CA GLY A 63 20.60 -0.14 0.94
C GLY A 63 19.92 1.10 1.51
N ARG A 64 19.71 2.16 0.74
CA ARG A 64 18.99 3.36 1.21
C ARG A 64 17.49 3.14 1.07
N TYR A 65 16.74 3.49 2.12
CA TYR A 65 15.30 3.30 2.16
C TYR A 65 14.58 4.15 1.09
N ILE A 66 13.62 3.54 0.40
CA ILE A 66 12.74 4.19 -0.57
C ILE A 66 11.53 4.75 0.17
N GLU A 67 11.55 6.06 0.41
CA GLU A 67 10.52 6.75 1.20
C GLU A 67 9.09 6.59 0.63
N SER A 68 8.95 6.43 -0.69
CA SER A 68 7.66 6.19 -1.35
C SER A 68 7.01 4.84 -0.98
N ALA A 69 7.82 3.88 -0.51
CA ALA A 69 7.34 2.56 -0.09
C ALA A 69 6.64 2.57 1.28
N ARG A 70 6.75 3.67 2.05
CA ARG A 70 6.17 3.80 3.39
C ARG A 70 4.67 3.58 3.39
N HIS A 71 4.13 3.06 4.49
CA HIS A 71 2.69 2.90 4.66
C HIS A 71 2.13 3.99 5.58
N LEU A 72 1.31 4.87 5.01
CA LEU A 72 0.63 5.93 5.74
C LEU A 72 -0.76 5.48 6.17
N ARG A 73 -1.13 5.74 7.42
CA ARG A 73 -2.49 5.59 7.94
C ARG A 73 -2.73 6.70 8.95
N ARG A 74 -3.90 7.34 8.88
CA ARG A 74 -4.23 8.50 9.73
C ARG A 74 -3.10 9.53 9.64
N ARG A 75 -2.41 9.83 10.74
CA ARG A 75 -1.33 10.84 10.83
C ARG A 75 0.07 10.22 10.88
N ARG A 76 0.18 8.91 10.68
CA ARG A 76 1.37 8.15 11.02
C ARG A 76 1.92 7.43 9.81
N ASN A 77 3.24 7.36 9.77
CA ASN A 77 3.95 6.36 8.99
C ASN A 77 4.00 5.08 9.84
N LEU A 78 3.18 4.09 9.48
CA LEU A 78 3.13 2.78 10.15
C LEU A 78 4.45 2.05 10.07
N THR A 79 5.20 2.30 9.01
CA THR A 79 6.51 1.71 8.74
C THR A 79 7.67 2.55 9.27
N ALA A 80 7.42 3.58 10.10
CA ALA A 80 8.47 4.44 10.66
C ALA A 80 9.61 3.72 11.40
N PRO A 81 9.38 2.58 12.10
CA PRO A 81 10.46 1.81 12.71
C PRO A 81 11.43 1.15 11.71
N THR A 82 11.05 1.08 10.43
CA THR A 82 11.89 0.51 9.38
C THR A 82 13.22 1.26 9.30
N PRO A 83 14.38 0.57 9.40
CA PRO A 83 15.67 1.22 9.31
C PRO A 83 15.84 1.98 8.00
N GLN A 84 16.39 3.20 8.07
CA GLN A 84 16.61 4.04 6.88
C GLN A 84 17.79 3.57 6.02
N GLN A 85 18.68 2.76 6.60
CA GLN A 85 19.80 2.14 5.92
C GLN A 85 19.78 0.64 6.23
N LEU A 86 19.78 -0.17 5.17
CA LEU A 86 20.02 -1.59 5.22
C LEU A 86 21.49 -1.85 4.92
N ASN A 87 22.08 -2.83 5.61
CA ASN A 87 23.33 -3.45 5.18
C ASN A 87 22.96 -4.68 4.35
N PRO A 88 23.05 -4.63 3.01
CA PRO A 88 22.61 -5.74 2.17
C PRO A 88 23.40 -7.00 2.50
N SER A 89 22.72 -8.13 2.68
CA SER A 89 23.39 -9.43 2.62
C SER A 89 24.05 -9.58 1.25
N SER A 90 25.25 -10.16 1.21
CA SER A 90 25.94 -10.44 -0.06
C SER A 90 25.21 -11.45 -0.93
N THR A 91 24.29 -12.24 -0.34
CA THR A 91 23.44 -13.19 -1.05
C THR A 91 21.98 -13.04 -0.62
N LEU A 92 21.15 -12.63 -1.57
CA LEU A 92 19.70 -12.60 -1.45
C LEU A 92 19.09 -13.42 -2.60
N PRO A 93 17.98 -14.13 -2.38
CA PRO A 93 17.13 -14.60 -3.47
C PRO A 93 16.83 -13.44 -4.43
N ARG A 94 16.80 -13.72 -5.74
CA ARG A 94 16.63 -12.71 -6.78
C ARG A 94 15.43 -13.04 -7.65
N LEU A 95 14.45 -12.15 -7.67
CA LEU A 95 13.36 -12.15 -8.64
C LEU A 95 13.85 -11.45 -9.90
N ARG A 96 13.98 -12.22 -10.98
CA ARG A 96 14.39 -11.69 -12.28
C ARG A 96 13.21 -11.02 -12.98
N GLY A 97 13.48 -9.92 -13.66
CA GLY A 97 12.48 -9.13 -14.37
C GLY A 97 11.94 -7.95 -13.58
N ARG A 98 10.80 -7.43 -14.04
CA ARG A 98 10.22 -6.16 -13.60
C ARG A 98 8.96 -6.42 -12.78
N TYR A 99 8.89 -5.85 -11.57
CA TYR A 99 7.77 -6.08 -10.66
C TYR A 99 7.12 -4.76 -10.25
N LEU A 100 5.85 -4.82 -9.85
CA LEU A 100 5.12 -3.68 -9.30
C LEU A 100 4.83 -3.91 -7.82
N TYR A 101 5.21 -2.96 -6.96
CA TYR A 101 4.83 -2.96 -5.56
C TYR A 101 3.42 -2.39 -5.38
N LEU A 102 2.54 -3.16 -4.73
CA LEU A 102 1.14 -2.78 -4.52
C LEU A 102 0.84 -2.34 -3.07
N GLY A 103 1.82 -2.38 -2.17
CA GLY A 103 1.68 -1.91 -0.80
C GLY A 103 1.60 -3.04 0.23
N TRP A 104 0.78 -2.83 1.25
CA TRP A 104 0.62 -3.75 2.38
C TRP A 104 -0.71 -4.51 2.27
N PHE A 105 -0.62 -5.84 2.23
CA PHE A 105 -1.76 -6.74 2.31
C PHE A 105 -2.23 -6.89 3.77
N PHE A 106 -3.52 -6.68 4.01
CA PHE A 106 -4.14 -6.86 5.31
C PHE A 106 -5.16 -8.00 5.27
N ASN A 107 -5.12 -8.92 6.25
CA ASN A 107 -6.10 -10.01 6.33
C ASN A 107 -7.48 -9.58 6.86
N HIS A 108 -7.61 -8.33 7.33
CA HIS A 108 -8.89 -7.77 7.77
C HIS A 108 -9.62 -7.07 6.62
N TYR A 109 -10.86 -7.45 6.33
CA TYR A 109 -11.59 -7.03 5.11
C TYR A 109 -11.64 -5.51 4.89
N GLY A 110 -11.92 -4.73 5.95
CA GLY A 110 -11.96 -3.28 5.83
C GLY A 110 -10.60 -2.66 5.51
N HIS A 111 -9.51 -3.22 6.08
CA HIS A 111 -8.15 -2.77 5.80
C HIS A 111 -7.67 -3.27 4.44
N PHE A 112 -8.07 -4.48 4.04
CA PHE A 112 -7.81 -5.02 2.71
C PHE A 112 -8.30 -4.06 1.61
N ILE A 113 -9.57 -3.65 1.67
CA ILE A 113 -10.13 -2.75 0.64
C ILE A 113 -9.47 -1.36 0.68
N LEU A 114 -9.31 -0.79 1.88
CA LEU A 114 -8.93 0.62 2.01
C LEU A 114 -7.41 0.87 1.95
N GLU A 115 -6.59 -0.15 2.20
CA GLU A 115 -5.15 0.03 2.33
C GLU A 115 -4.34 -0.87 1.39
N SER A 116 -4.77 -2.10 1.15
CA SER A 116 -4.04 -3.03 0.26
C SER A 116 -4.12 -2.64 -1.21
N PHE A 117 -5.01 -1.71 -1.58
CA PHE A 117 -5.15 -1.24 -2.95
C PHE A 117 -4.86 0.25 -3.11
N SER A 118 -4.26 0.87 -2.10
CA SER A 118 -3.91 2.30 -2.08
C SER A 118 -2.90 2.75 -3.16
N ARG A 119 -2.35 1.79 -3.91
CA ARG A 119 -1.34 1.96 -4.96
C ARG A 119 -1.75 1.35 -6.31
N CYS A 120 -2.97 0.82 -6.42
CA CYS A 120 -3.42 0.12 -7.63
C CYS A 120 -3.63 1.01 -8.85
N TRP A 121 -3.63 2.34 -8.68
CA TRP A 121 -3.59 3.29 -9.80
C TRP A 121 -2.42 2.99 -10.76
N ALA A 122 -1.30 2.50 -10.23
CA ALA A 122 -0.11 2.18 -11.04
C ALA A 122 -0.27 0.92 -11.89
N LEU A 123 -1.35 0.15 -11.75
CA LEU A 123 -1.60 -0.99 -12.64
C LEU A 123 -1.72 -0.55 -14.10
N GLU A 124 -2.35 0.59 -14.34
CA GLU A 124 -2.55 1.13 -15.69
C GLU A 124 -1.27 1.78 -16.25
N GLU A 125 -0.43 2.34 -15.38
CA GLU A 125 0.78 3.09 -15.77
C GLU A 125 2.05 2.25 -15.77
N SER A 126 2.05 1.09 -15.11
CA SER A 126 3.23 0.24 -14.97
C SER A 126 3.69 -0.41 -16.28
N GLY A 127 2.83 -0.49 -17.30
CA GLY A 127 3.09 -1.30 -18.48
C GLY A 127 3.21 -2.79 -18.13
N SER A 128 4.02 -3.54 -18.89
CA SER A 128 4.19 -4.97 -18.61
C SER A 128 5.10 -5.21 -17.41
N VAL A 129 4.66 -6.08 -16.51
CA VAL A 129 5.41 -6.56 -15.33
C VAL A 129 5.30 -8.09 -15.22
N ASP A 130 6.33 -8.70 -14.64
CA ASP A 130 6.44 -10.14 -14.40
C ASP A 130 5.64 -10.57 -13.15
N GLY A 131 5.45 -9.66 -12.21
CA GLY A 131 4.57 -9.89 -11.07
C GLY A 131 4.38 -8.70 -10.14
N TYR A 132 3.65 -8.96 -9.07
CA TYR A 132 3.18 -7.96 -8.11
C TYR A 132 3.62 -8.33 -6.70
N LEU A 133 4.19 -7.36 -5.99
CA LEU A 133 4.74 -7.54 -4.66
C LEU A 133 3.89 -6.86 -3.61
N PHE A 134 3.63 -7.58 -2.52
CA PHE A 134 2.99 -7.08 -1.32
C PHE A 134 3.86 -7.32 -0.09
N HIS A 135 3.95 -6.33 0.78
CA HIS A 135 4.22 -6.61 2.19
C HIS A 135 2.98 -7.23 2.82
N LEU A 136 3.16 -7.97 3.91
CA LEU A 136 2.08 -8.64 4.59
C LEU A 136 1.97 -8.12 6.03
N HIS A 137 0.78 -7.61 6.39
CA HIS A 137 0.46 -7.21 7.76
C HIS A 137 -0.23 -8.35 8.53
N ALA A 138 0.40 -9.53 8.53
CA ALA A 138 -0.03 -10.74 9.21
C ALA A 138 1.10 -11.78 9.15
N PRO A 139 1.05 -12.86 9.96
CA PRO A 139 2.02 -13.96 9.86
C PRO A 139 1.97 -14.72 8.53
N ARG A 140 0.80 -14.77 7.88
CA ARG A 140 0.57 -15.44 6.59
C ARG A 140 -0.63 -14.83 5.85
N PRO A 141 -0.65 -14.84 4.51
CA PRO A 141 -1.80 -14.36 3.76
C PRO A 141 -2.97 -15.33 3.96
N GLU A 142 -4.18 -14.79 4.06
CA GLU A 142 -5.40 -15.60 4.10
C GLU A 142 -6.01 -15.74 2.71
N ALA A 143 -6.24 -16.97 2.27
CA ALA A 143 -6.87 -17.28 0.99
C ALA A 143 -8.41 -17.21 1.11
N ARG A 144 -8.94 -16.01 1.39
CA ARG A 144 -10.40 -15.80 1.44
C ARG A 144 -10.98 -15.65 0.05
N ARG A 145 -12.15 -16.25 -0.21
CA ARG A 145 -12.80 -16.25 -1.53
C ARG A 145 -13.00 -14.83 -2.09
N ASP A 146 -13.35 -13.88 -1.24
CA ASP A 146 -13.53 -12.49 -1.63
C ASP A 146 -12.21 -11.84 -2.05
N TYR A 147 -11.11 -12.08 -1.34
CA TYR A 147 -9.78 -11.58 -1.74
C TYR A 147 -9.36 -12.11 -3.11
N LEU A 148 -9.59 -13.40 -3.36
CA LEU A 148 -9.32 -14.02 -4.66
C LEU A 148 -10.18 -13.41 -5.77
N GLY A 149 -11.46 -13.13 -5.48
CA GLY A 149 -12.36 -12.44 -6.40
C GLY A 149 -11.87 -11.03 -6.74
N PHE A 150 -11.40 -10.27 -5.75
CA PHE A 150 -10.83 -8.93 -5.96
C PHE A 150 -9.59 -8.96 -6.86
N PHE A 151 -8.64 -9.87 -6.61
CA PHE A 151 -7.47 -10.01 -7.48
C PHE A 151 -7.85 -10.36 -8.91
N SER A 152 -8.85 -11.23 -9.10
CA SER A 152 -9.37 -11.55 -10.43
C SER A 152 -10.00 -10.34 -11.13
N LEU A 153 -10.73 -9.49 -10.40
CA LEU A 153 -11.35 -8.28 -10.95
C LEU A 153 -10.31 -7.25 -11.39
N LEU A 154 -9.19 -7.15 -10.66
CA LEU A 154 -8.07 -6.28 -10.99
C LEU A 154 -7.14 -6.86 -12.08
N GLY A 155 -7.47 -8.04 -12.64
CA GLY A 155 -6.62 -8.70 -13.63
C GLY A 155 -5.28 -9.20 -13.07
N LEU A 156 -5.20 -9.47 -11.77
CA LEU A 156 -3.98 -9.91 -11.08
C LEU A 156 -3.97 -11.44 -10.96
N PRO A 157 -3.26 -12.17 -11.83
CA PRO A 157 -3.20 -13.61 -11.74
C PRO A 157 -2.45 -14.05 -10.48
N LEU A 158 -3.07 -14.93 -9.68
CA LEU A 158 -2.56 -15.33 -8.36
C LEU A 158 -1.13 -15.88 -8.37
N HIS A 159 -0.71 -16.54 -9.46
CA HIS A 159 0.65 -17.09 -9.59
C HIS A 159 1.73 -16.02 -9.80
N ARG A 160 1.34 -14.77 -10.07
CA ARG A 160 2.24 -13.60 -10.16
C ARG A 160 2.16 -12.71 -8.91
N LEU A 161 1.39 -13.11 -7.89
CA LEU A 161 1.34 -12.40 -6.62
C LEU A 161 2.43 -12.94 -5.69
N HIS A 162 3.26 -12.05 -5.18
CA HIS A 162 4.37 -12.37 -4.30
C HIS A 162 4.20 -11.61 -2.98
N PHE A 163 4.15 -12.35 -1.88
CA PHE A 163 4.22 -11.77 -0.55
C PHE A 163 5.67 -11.79 -0.07
N VAL A 164 6.19 -10.65 0.39
CA VAL A 164 7.56 -10.55 0.89
C VAL A 164 7.66 -11.17 2.28
N MET A 165 7.96 -12.46 2.32
CA MET A 165 8.08 -13.25 3.56
C MET A 165 9.53 -13.36 4.05
N GLU A 166 10.49 -13.16 3.15
CA GLU A 166 11.93 -13.19 3.41
C GLU A 166 12.62 -12.06 2.62
N PRO A 167 13.82 -11.63 3.02
CA PRO A 167 14.58 -10.64 2.25
C PRO A 167 14.82 -11.10 0.81
N VAL A 168 14.51 -10.24 -0.17
CA VAL A 168 14.58 -10.57 -1.59
C VAL A 168 15.08 -9.37 -2.39
N SER A 169 15.80 -9.65 -3.48
CA SER A 169 16.21 -8.65 -4.47
C SER A 169 15.40 -8.77 -5.76
N VAL A 170 15.19 -7.66 -6.45
CA VAL A 170 14.41 -7.58 -7.71
C VAL A 170 15.21 -6.80 -8.74
N ASP A 171 15.27 -7.24 -10.00
CA ASP A 171 16.03 -6.54 -11.06
C ASP A 171 15.55 -5.10 -11.24
N GLU A 172 14.24 -4.92 -11.35
CA GLU A 172 13.60 -3.60 -11.37
C GLU A 172 12.27 -3.67 -10.62
N LEU A 173 12.10 -2.79 -9.62
CA LEU A 173 10.86 -2.64 -8.90
C LEU A 173 10.25 -1.28 -9.17
N LEU A 174 9.00 -1.27 -9.62
CA LEU A 174 8.18 -0.09 -9.68
C LEU A 174 7.53 0.14 -8.30
N VAL A 175 7.81 1.30 -7.71
CA VAL A 175 7.33 1.70 -6.38
C VAL A 175 6.41 2.91 -6.55
N PRO A 176 5.09 2.69 -6.66
CA PRO A 176 4.12 3.78 -6.66
C PRO A 176 3.95 4.39 -5.27
N SER A 177 3.77 5.70 -5.23
CA SER A 177 3.36 6.38 -4.02
C SER A 177 1.94 6.00 -3.58
N GLN A 178 1.70 6.11 -2.28
CA GLN A 178 0.40 5.83 -1.69
C GLN A 178 -0.59 6.97 -1.97
N GLN A 179 -1.61 6.69 -2.77
CA GLN A 179 -2.60 7.70 -3.19
C GLN A 179 -3.93 7.60 -2.46
N ALA A 180 -4.09 6.61 -1.57
CA ALA A 180 -5.19 6.54 -0.62
C ALA A 180 -4.65 6.28 0.80
N VAL A 181 -4.98 7.17 1.73
CA VAL A 181 -4.56 7.08 3.14
C VAL A 181 -5.80 6.96 4.02
N LEU A 182 -5.94 5.79 4.65
CA LEU A 182 -7.09 5.49 5.52
C LEU A 182 -7.25 6.56 6.60
N ALA A 183 -8.48 7.05 6.74
CA ALA A 183 -8.87 8.12 7.66
C ALA A 183 -8.14 9.46 7.40
N ARG A 184 -7.74 9.73 6.15
CA ARG A 184 -7.30 11.05 5.68
C ARG A 184 -7.92 11.45 4.35
N GLY A 185 -7.60 10.74 3.28
CA GLY A 185 -7.99 11.17 1.94
C GLY A 185 -7.46 10.26 0.84
N MET A 186 -7.96 10.51 -0.36
CA MET A 186 -7.54 9.87 -1.60
C MET A 186 -7.29 10.98 -2.62
N SER A 187 -6.24 10.81 -3.43
CA SER A 187 -5.91 11.79 -4.45
C SER A 187 -6.98 11.80 -5.55
N PRO A 188 -7.41 12.97 -6.06
CA PRO A 188 -8.29 13.01 -7.22
C PRO A 188 -7.60 12.47 -8.48
N GLU A 189 -6.27 12.53 -8.55
CA GLU A 189 -5.47 12.08 -9.71
C GLU A 189 -5.50 10.56 -9.96
N VAL A 190 -6.10 9.78 -9.04
CA VAL A 190 -6.32 8.34 -9.24
C VAL A 190 -7.75 7.99 -9.66
N LEU A 191 -8.60 9.00 -9.88
CA LEU A 191 -9.98 8.87 -10.34
C LEU A 191 -10.17 9.33 -11.79
N GLU A 192 -9.13 9.90 -12.40
CA GLU A 192 -9.08 10.39 -13.79
C GLU A 192 -8.50 9.32 -14.73
#